data_AF-Q6P5S0-F1
#
_entry.id   AF-Q6P5S0-F1
#
_cell.length_a   1.000
_cell.length_b   1.000
_cell.length_c   1.000
_cell.angle_alpha   90.00
_cell.angle_beta   90.00
_cell.angle_gamma   90.00
#
_symmetry.space_group_name_H-M   'P 1'
#
loop_
_entity.id
_entity.type
_entity.pdbx_description
1 polymer ?
#
loop_
_entity_poly.entity_id
_entity_poly.type
_entity_poly.pdbx_seq_one_letter_code
_entity_poly.pdbx_strand_id
1 'polypeptide(L)'
;MTENKTVSSSSTRDDQTNIGLTCQEVKALREKAWSRTNEGNAMSQSLVLYGASKENSEGFHESKMTNTEGVNKGIYFSYPCRRHSCAVVNIPAPCVNKMISHIQDVESKIQEHLKRFETSFEEWSRTSSTKDLKEDWSVTTPVKEVKPGEKRDEKCPELKQEMETLLSEAIRLIKSLETDRADAEEALKQQRSRKNMINMKIDSWSVWKLQELPLAVQKEHEAYLSDVIELQWHLEDKANQLQHFEKQKTELEEANAKIQADIDYMNEHGPLLDSKQNQELQDLKNHYKKKKKKKKK
;
A
#
# COMPACT_ATOMS: atom_id res chain seq x y z
N MET A 1 5.96 55.69 39.60
CA MET A 1 7.17 56.26 38.97
C MET A 1 7.93 55.11 38.35
N THR A 2 8.11 55.20 37.04
CA THR A 2 8.67 54.23 36.12
C THR A 2 10.20 54.21 36.19
N GLU A 3 10.79 53.06 36.49
CA GLU A 3 12.22 52.81 36.24
C GLU A 3 12.37 51.71 35.19
N ASN A 4 12.84 52.16 34.02
CA ASN A 4 13.16 51.35 32.86
C ASN A 4 14.42 50.54 33.14
N LYS A 5 14.33 49.20 33.09
CA LYS A 5 15.50 48.32 32.92
C LYS A 5 15.57 47.83 31.49
N THR A 6 16.48 48.46 30.75
CA THR A 6 16.96 48.07 29.43
C THR A 6 17.65 46.71 29.54
N VAL A 7 17.03 45.66 29.00
CA VAL A 7 17.66 44.36 28.80
C VAL A 7 18.40 44.40 27.46
N SER A 8 19.73 44.46 27.51
CA SER A 8 20.60 44.17 26.37
C SER A 8 20.63 42.66 26.17
N SER A 9 20.10 42.16 25.04
CA SER A 9 20.31 40.80 24.56
C SER A 9 21.42 40.80 23.51
N SER A 10 22.65 40.51 23.94
CA SER A 10 23.75 40.19 23.04
C SER A 10 23.55 38.77 22.49
N SER A 11 23.16 38.71 21.22
CA SER A 11 23.18 37.51 20.38
C SER A 11 24.64 37.17 20.05
N THR A 12 25.18 36.13 20.68
CA THR A 12 26.38 35.43 20.19
C THR A 12 25.90 34.19 19.44
N ARG A 13 25.81 34.33 18.11
CA ARG A 13 25.72 33.21 17.19
C ARG A 13 27.09 32.55 17.17
N ASP A 14 27.19 31.37 17.77
CA ASP A 14 28.31 30.47 17.53
C ASP A 14 28.15 29.87 16.14
N ASP A 15 29.13 30.16 15.27
CA ASP A 15 29.28 29.61 13.93
C ASP A 15 29.53 28.09 14.01
N GLN A 16 28.46 27.30 13.91
CA GLN A 16 28.59 25.87 13.62
C GLN A 16 28.88 25.70 12.13
N THR A 17 30.15 25.44 11.85
CA THR A 17 30.65 24.90 10.59
C THR A 17 29.84 23.64 10.21
N ASN A 18 29.03 23.78 9.17
CA ASN A 18 28.34 22.69 8.49
C ASN A 18 29.37 21.76 7.83
N ILE A 19 29.92 20.82 8.60
CA ILE A 19 30.61 19.66 8.03
C ILE A 19 29.51 18.66 7.69
N GLY A 20 28.99 18.76 6.47
CA GLY A 20 28.08 17.77 5.92
C GLY A 20 28.76 16.41 5.92
N LEU A 21 28.19 15.45 6.65
CA LEU A 21 28.65 14.07 6.63
C LEU A 21 28.66 13.56 5.19
N THR A 22 29.76 12.93 4.81
CA THR A 22 29.91 12.31 3.50
C THR A 22 28.92 11.15 3.36
N CYS A 23 28.52 10.84 2.12
CA CYS A 23 27.60 9.73 1.84
C CYS A 23 28.06 8.38 2.42
N GLN A 24 29.37 8.20 2.59
CA GLN A 24 29.94 6.99 3.19
C GLN A 24 29.69 6.92 4.70
N GLU A 25 29.76 8.04 5.42
CA GLU A 25 29.49 8.10 6.86
C GLU A 25 28.00 7.87 7.15
N VAL A 26 27.11 8.41 6.31
CA VAL A 26 25.67 8.15 6.39
C VAL A 26 25.35 6.68 6.14
N LYS A 27 26.05 6.04 5.20
CA LYS A 27 25.92 4.60 4.93
C LYS A 27 26.38 3.76 6.11
N ALA A 28 27.52 4.08 6.71
CA ALA A 28 28.07 3.39 7.88
C ALA A 28 27.14 3.51 9.11
N LEU A 29 26.57 4.70 9.34
CA LEU A 29 25.59 4.91 10.42
C LEU A 29 24.31 4.10 10.20
N ARG A 30 23.82 3.99 8.95
CA ARG A 30 22.66 3.19 8.61
C ARG A 30 22.92 1.69 8.79
N GLU A 31 24.07 1.18 8.36
CA GLU A 31 24.45 -0.23 8.54
C GLU A 31 24.63 -0.58 10.03
N LYS A 32 25.20 0.34 10.83
CA LYS A 32 25.33 0.16 12.28
C LYS A 32 23.97 0.18 13.00
N ALA A 33 23.04 1.02 12.56
CA ALA A 33 21.67 1.04 13.08
C ALA A 33 20.88 -0.23 12.71
N TRP A 34 21.06 -0.74 11.48
CA TRP A 34 20.46 -1.98 10.99
C TRP A 34 20.96 -3.22 11.76
N SER A 35 22.26 -3.25 12.07
CA SER A 35 22.86 -4.35 12.82
C SER A 35 22.33 -4.41 14.27
N ARG A 36 22.19 -3.26 14.93
CA ARG A 36 21.61 -3.16 16.28
C ARG A 36 20.14 -3.58 16.35
N THR A 37 19.36 -3.30 15.31
CA THR A 37 17.94 -3.70 15.25
C THR A 37 17.79 -5.20 15.00
N ASN A 38 18.66 -5.80 14.20
CA ASN A 38 18.69 -7.25 14.01
C ASN A 38 19.13 -8.02 15.27
N GLU A 39 20.12 -7.51 16.02
CA GLU A 39 20.53 -8.13 17.30
C GLU A 39 19.41 -8.06 18.36
N GLY A 40 18.69 -6.94 18.44
CA GLY A 40 17.52 -6.80 19.32
C GLY A 40 16.38 -7.76 18.96
N ASN A 41 16.10 -7.94 17.67
CA ASN A 41 15.08 -8.89 17.20
C ASN A 41 15.49 -10.35 17.43
N ALA A 42 16.78 -10.70 17.28
CA ALA A 42 17.28 -12.04 17.56
C ALA A 42 17.21 -12.38 19.05
N MET A 43 17.51 -11.41 19.93
CA MET A 43 17.41 -11.58 21.39
C MET A 43 15.94 -11.79 21.82
N SER A 44 15.01 -11.03 21.24
CA SER A 44 13.56 -11.18 21.47
C SER A 44 13.00 -12.52 20.95
N GLN A 45 13.51 -13.05 19.84
CA GLN A 45 13.10 -14.37 19.34
C GLN A 45 13.66 -15.52 20.20
N SER A 46 14.83 -15.36 20.83
CA SER A 46 15.40 -16.39 21.73
C SER A 46 14.63 -16.53 23.05
N LEU A 47 13.94 -15.47 23.49
CA LEU A 47 13.12 -15.49 24.71
C LEU A 47 11.76 -16.18 24.53
N VAL A 48 11.33 -16.44 23.28
CA VAL A 48 10.00 -16.99 22.94
C VAL A 48 10.01 -18.53 22.82
N LEU A 49 11.14 -19.20 23.05
CA LEU A 49 11.31 -20.65 22.90
C LEU A 49 11.28 -21.43 24.24
N TYR A 50 10.30 -21.14 25.11
CA TYR A 50 9.99 -22.02 26.23
C TYR A 50 8.53 -22.48 26.19
N GLY A 51 8.33 -23.77 25.93
CA GLY A 51 7.07 -24.46 26.26
C GLY A 51 6.32 -25.10 25.08
N ALA A 52 6.94 -26.06 24.38
CA ALA A 52 6.15 -27.06 23.66
C ALA A 52 5.58 -28.06 24.68
N SER A 53 4.28 -28.03 24.94
CA SER A 53 3.54 -29.14 25.55
C SER A 53 2.68 -29.82 24.49
N LYS A 54 2.91 -31.13 24.32
CA LYS A 54 2.06 -32.04 23.56
C LYS A 54 0.74 -32.20 24.28
N GLU A 55 -0.37 -31.78 23.68
CA GLU A 55 -1.63 -32.50 23.88
C GLU A 55 -2.60 -32.24 22.73
N ASN A 56 -3.25 -33.32 22.31
CA ASN A 56 -4.11 -33.40 21.14
C ASN A 56 -5.46 -32.75 21.43
N SER A 57 -5.89 -31.79 20.61
CA SER A 57 -7.31 -31.50 20.42
C SER A 57 -7.57 -31.12 18.97
N GLU A 58 -8.40 -31.94 18.33
CA GLU A 58 -8.93 -31.73 16.99
C GLU A 58 -9.77 -30.46 16.97
N GLY A 59 -9.28 -29.45 16.27
CA GLY A 59 -10.05 -28.28 15.86
C GLY A 59 -9.79 -28.02 14.39
N PHE A 60 -10.50 -28.74 13.52
CA PHE A 60 -10.55 -28.42 12.09
C PHE A 60 -11.25 -27.08 11.92
N HIS A 61 -10.49 -25.99 11.85
CA HIS A 61 -10.96 -24.75 11.25
C HIS A 61 -10.45 -24.69 9.81
N GLU A 62 -11.29 -25.18 8.90
CA GLU A 62 -11.09 -25.09 7.46
C GLU A 62 -11.23 -23.62 7.03
N SER A 63 -10.13 -22.88 7.10
CA SER A 63 -10.03 -21.57 6.46
C SER A 63 -9.79 -21.78 4.97
N LYS A 64 -10.85 -21.59 4.17
CA LYS A 64 -10.77 -21.52 2.71
C LYS A 64 -9.93 -20.30 2.30
N MET A 65 -8.62 -20.44 2.34
CA MET A 65 -7.69 -19.56 1.65
C MET A 65 -7.76 -19.89 0.17
N THR A 66 -8.20 -18.92 -0.63
CA THR A 66 -8.09 -18.97 -2.08
C THR A 66 -6.61 -19.07 -2.46
N ASN A 67 -6.21 -20.27 -2.87
CA ASN A 67 -4.96 -20.56 -3.55
C ASN A 67 -4.70 -19.49 -4.63
N THR A 68 -3.77 -18.58 -4.34
CA THR A 68 -3.10 -17.76 -5.35
C THR A 68 -1.58 -17.90 -5.21
N GLU A 69 -1.14 -19.14 -4.96
CA GLU A 69 0.28 -19.52 -4.93
C GLU A 69 0.95 -19.57 -6.32
N GLY A 70 0.21 -19.23 -7.40
CA GLY A 70 0.72 -19.24 -8.77
C GLY A 70 1.10 -17.89 -9.38
N VAL A 71 0.79 -16.73 -8.76
CA VAL A 71 0.85 -15.42 -9.46
C VAL A 71 1.85 -14.42 -8.85
N ASN A 72 2.39 -14.70 -7.67
CA ASN A 72 3.30 -13.78 -6.96
C ASN A 72 4.79 -14.02 -7.25
N LYS A 73 5.15 -14.23 -8.52
CA LYS A 73 6.54 -14.06 -8.98
C LYS A 73 6.62 -12.82 -9.86
N GLY A 74 6.88 -11.67 -9.25
CA GLY A 74 7.40 -10.52 -9.98
C GLY A 74 6.58 -9.23 -9.94
N ILE A 75 6.07 -8.81 -8.79
CA ILE A 75 5.58 -7.43 -8.64
C ILE A 75 6.44 -6.67 -7.65
N TYR A 76 7.69 -6.45 -8.06
CA TYR A 76 8.57 -5.44 -7.48
C TYR A 76 8.18 -4.08 -8.09
N PHE A 77 7.16 -3.43 -7.54
CA PHE A 77 6.86 -2.02 -7.85
C PHE A 77 7.72 -1.11 -6.97
N SER A 78 9.03 -1.12 -7.23
CA SER A 78 9.77 0.14 -7.13
C SER A 78 9.26 1.01 -8.28
N TYR A 79 8.84 2.24 -7.99
CA TYR A 79 8.41 3.18 -9.02
C TYR A 79 9.56 4.17 -9.34
N PRO A 80 10.60 3.81 -10.11
CA PRO A 80 11.22 4.79 -10.97
C PRO A 80 10.24 5.02 -12.11
N CYS A 81 9.67 6.22 -12.19
CA CYS A 81 9.11 6.75 -13.43
C CYS A 81 10.21 6.74 -14.50
N ARG A 82 10.47 5.59 -15.14
CA ARG A 82 11.14 5.57 -16.44
C ARG A 82 10.19 6.29 -17.38
N ARG A 83 10.42 7.60 -17.52
CA ARG A 83 9.98 8.37 -18.67
C ARG A 83 10.53 7.61 -19.88
N HIS A 84 9.74 6.71 -20.45
CA HIS A 84 10.01 6.21 -21.77
C HIS A 84 10.08 7.46 -22.65
N SER A 85 11.28 7.72 -23.15
CA SER A 85 11.59 8.86 -24.01
C SER A 85 10.48 8.99 -25.06
N CYS A 86 9.90 10.18 -25.15
CA CYS A 86 8.83 10.56 -26.07
C CYS A 86 9.17 10.40 -27.57
N ALA A 87 10.26 9.71 -27.93
CA ALA A 87 10.69 9.51 -29.31
C ALA A 87 9.68 8.67 -30.12
N VAL A 88 8.99 7.69 -29.50
CA VAL A 88 7.94 6.90 -30.19
C VAL A 88 6.64 7.71 -30.38
N VAL A 89 6.44 8.78 -29.61
CA VAL A 89 5.24 9.62 -29.68
C VAL A 89 5.34 10.65 -30.82
N ASN A 90 6.56 10.96 -31.27
CA ASN A 90 6.83 11.96 -32.31
C ASN A 90 6.94 11.39 -33.73
N ILE A 91 6.89 10.06 -33.89
CA ILE A 91 6.84 9.43 -35.22
C ILE A 91 5.36 9.26 -35.55
N PRO A 92 4.83 9.90 -36.61
CA PRO A 92 3.46 9.65 -37.02
C PRO A 92 3.30 8.15 -37.27
N ALA A 93 2.29 7.54 -36.67
CA ALA A 93 2.07 6.11 -36.81
C ALA A 93 1.95 5.73 -38.31
N PRO A 94 2.25 4.48 -38.70
CA PRO A 94 2.17 4.04 -40.09
C PRO A 94 0.82 4.35 -40.77
N CYS A 95 -0.28 4.36 -40.00
CA CYS A 95 -1.61 4.80 -40.46
C CYS A 95 -1.67 6.30 -40.76
N VAL A 96 -1.07 7.15 -39.92
CA VAL A 96 -1.01 8.61 -40.13
C VAL A 96 -0.17 8.94 -41.36
N ASN A 97 0.98 8.27 -41.54
CA ASN A 97 1.81 8.46 -42.75
C ASN A 97 1.07 8.04 -44.03
N LYS A 98 0.32 6.94 -44.00
CA LYS A 98 -0.49 6.48 -45.14
C LYS A 98 -1.57 7.51 -45.51
N MET A 99 -2.24 8.11 -44.53
CA MET A 99 -3.23 9.15 -44.77
C MET A 99 -2.61 10.44 -45.28
N ILE A 100 -1.44 10.85 -44.75
CA ILE A 100 -0.68 12.01 -45.25
C ILE A 100 -0.32 11.82 -46.73
N SER A 101 0.17 10.64 -47.11
CA SER A 101 0.47 10.35 -48.52
C SER A 101 -0.78 10.39 -49.42
N HIS A 102 -1.93 9.91 -48.93
CA HIS A 102 -3.19 9.96 -49.69
C HIS A 102 -3.71 11.40 -49.85
N ILE A 103 -3.58 12.24 -48.82
CA ILE A 103 -3.89 13.67 -48.90
C ILE A 103 -2.99 14.36 -49.93
N GLN A 104 -1.68 14.12 -49.87
CA GLN A 104 -0.70 14.71 -50.81
C GLN A 104 -0.93 14.27 -52.27
N ASP A 105 -1.36 13.02 -52.48
CA ASP A 105 -1.71 12.50 -53.80
C ASP A 105 -2.96 13.17 -54.36
N VAL A 106 -4.03 13.31 -53.56
CA VAL A 106 -5.25 14.03 -53.96
C VAL A 106 -4.95 15.51 -54.22
N GLU A 107 -4.14 16.16 -53.40
CA GLU A 107 -3.71 17.56 -53.58
C GLU A 107 -2.95 17.75 -54.90
N SER A 108 -1.97 16.89 -55.17
CA SER A 108 -1.16 16.94 -56.40
C SER A 108 -2.03 16.78 -57.65
N LYS A 109 -3.01 15.87 -57.61
CA LYS A 109 -3.98 15.66 -58.69
C LYS A 109 -4.85 16.90 -58.88
N ILE A 110 -5.44 17.46 -57.82
CA ILE A 110 -6.27 18.67 -57.93
C ILE A 110 -5.48 19.83 -58.56
N GLN A 111 -4.22 20.05 -58.12
CA GLN A 111 -3.36 21.08 -58.69
C GLN A 111 -3.04 20.83 -60.17
N GLU A 112 -2.85 19.58 -60.57
CA GLU A 112 -2.61 19.21 -61.97
C GLU A 112 -3.84 19.47 -62.86
N HIS A 113 -5.04 19.08 -62.41
CA HIS A 113 -6.27 19.33 -63.17
C HIS A 113 -6.57 20.83 -63.28
N LEU A 114 -6.31 21.63 -62.25
CA LEU A 114 -6.43 23.09 -62.31
C LEU A 114 -5.47 23.71 -63.34
N LYS A 115 -4.21 23.26 -63.40
CA LYS A 115 -3.24 23.70 -64.42
C LYS A 115 -3.66 23.30 -65.84
N ARG A 116 -4.17 22.08 -66.03
CA ARG A 116 -4.68 21.60 -67.33
C ARG A 116 -5.92 22.38 -67.78
N PHE A 117 -6.79 22.76 -66.85
CA PHE A 117 -7.94 23.60 -67.13
C PHE A 117 -7.53 25.02 -67.53
N GLU A 118 -6.60 25.64 -66.81
CA GLU A 118 -6.10 26.99 -67.09
C GLU A 118 -5.38 27.07 -68.46
N THR A 119 -4.54 26.08 -68.77
CA THR A 119 -3.87 25.99 -70.08
C THR A 119 -4.86 25.76 -71.24
N SER A 120 -5.88 24.91 -71.04
CA SER A 120 -6.94 24.70 -72.05
C SER A 120 -7.80 25.94 -72.25
N PHE A 121 -8.06 26.70 -71.18
CA PHE A 121 -8.79 27.96 -71.24
C PHE A 121 -8.02 29.07 -71.95
N GLU A 122 -6.71 29.18 -71.71
CA GLU A 122 -5.83 30.12 -72.43
C GLU A 122 -5.71 29.77 -73.92
N GLU A 123 -5.60 28.48 -74.27
CA GLU A 123 -5.56 28.03 -75.66
C GLU A 123 -6.89 28.28 -76.40
N TRP A 124 -8.03 28.07 -75.71
CA TRP A 124 -9.35 28.45 -76.21
C TRP A 124 -9.47 29.96 -76.40
N SER A 125 -9.02 30.76 -75.44
CA SER A 125 -9.09 32.23 -75.49
C SER A 125 -8.25 32.82 -76.63
N ARG A 126 -7.10 32.19 -76.95
CA ARG A 126 -6.26 32.58 -78.10
C ARG A 126 -6.86 32.19 -79.44
N THR A 127 -7.50 31.02 -79.53
CA THR A 127 -8.11 30.51 -80.78
C THR A 127 -9.47 31.12 -81.10
N SER A 128 -10.21 31.60 -80.10
CA SER A 128 -11.41 32.42 -80.29
C SER A 128 -11.04 33.84 -80.73
N SER A 129 -10.00 34.45 -80.15
CA SER A 129 -9.55 35.80 -80.51
C SER A 129 -8.94 35.92 -81.92
N THR A 130 -8.35 34.85 -82.47
CA THR A 130 -7.80 34.85 -83.84
C THR A 130 -8.86 34.68 -84.95
N LYS A 131 -10.11 34.34 -84.61
CA LYS A 131 -11.21 34.25 -85.59
C LYS A 131 -11.94 35.56 -85.85
N ASP A 132 -11.71 36.60 -85.05
CA ASP A 132 -12.39 37.89 -85.19
C ASP A 132 -11.55 38.97 -85.91
N LEU A 133 -10.44 38.61 -86.55
CA LEU A 133 -9.59 39.57 -87.29
C LEU A 133 -9.35 39.17 -88.75
N LYS A 134 -10.39 38.71 -89.46
CA LYS A 134 -10.37 38.66 -90.92
C LYS A 134 -11.77 38.57 -91.55
N GLU A 135 -12.54 39.64 -91.48
CA GLU A 135 -13.24 40.16 -92.67
C GLU A 135 -13.91 41.50 -92.40
N ASP A 136 -13.66 42.40 -93.34
CA ASP A 136 -14.00 43.81 -93.36
C ASP A 136 -15.42 44.01 -93.89
N TRP A 137 -16.07 45.07 -93.40
CA TRP A 137 -17.15 45.83 -94.04
C TRP A 137 -18.39 45.09 -94.61
N SER A 138 -19.54 45.20 -93.92
CA SER A 138 -20.75 45.90 -94.42
C SER A 138 -22.05 45.50 -93.69
N VAL A 139 -22.79 46.55 -93.32
CA VAL A 139 -24.14 46.65 -92.75
C VAL A 139 -25.15 45.60 -93.27
N THR A 140 -25.88 44.93 -92.35
CA THR A 140 -27.36 44.95 -92.15
C THR A 140 -27.81 43.70 -91.36
N THR A 141 -28.34 43.89 -90.14
CA THR A 141 -29.10 42.87 -89.37
C THR A 141 -30.49 42.67 -90.03
N PRO A 142 -31.07 41.46 -90.06
CA PRO A 142 -31.69 40.92 -88.83
C PRO A 142 -31.61 39.39 -88.64
N VAL A 143 -31.57 39.01 -87.35
CA VAL A 143 -32.19 37.85 -86.70
C VAL A 143 -32.35 36.57 -87.53
N LYS A 144 -31.45 35.62 -87.32
CA LYS A 144 -31.77 34.18 -87.37
C LYS A 144 -31.15 33.51 -86.17
N GLU A 145 -31.99 32.81 -85.41
CA GLU A 145 -31.62 31.90 -84.34
C GLU A 145 -30.56 30.91 -84.82
N VAL A 146 -29.31 31.14 -84.42
CA VAL A 146 -28.24 30.18 -84.60
C VAL A 146 -28.33 29.22 -83.42
N LYS A 147 -28.87 28.03 -83.70
CA LYS A 147 -28.74 26.88 -82.81
C LYS A 147 -27.26 26.74 -82.40
N PRO A 148 -26.93 26.56 -81.11
CA PRO A 148 -25.57 26.22 -80.71
C PRO A 148 -25.17 24.93 -81.43
N GLY A 149 -24.26 25.04 -82.40
CA GLY A 149 -23.72 23.91 -83.12
C GLY A 149 -23.02 22.95 -82.15
N GLU A 150 -23.57 21.74 -82.10
CA GLU A 150 -23.34 20.62 -81.20
C GLU A 150 -21.98 19.92 -81.41
N LYS A 151 -20.88 20.67 -81.60
CA LYS A 151 -19.56 20.09 -81.95
C LYS A 151 -18.36 20.75 -81.25
N ARG A 152 -18.47 21.13 -79.98
CA ARG A 152 -17.34 21.73 -79.23
C ARG A 152 -17.27 21.32 -77.76
N ASP A 153 -17.47 20.03 -77.49
CA ASP A 153 -17.54 19.55 -76.11
C ASP A 153 -16.94 18.14 -75.95
N GLU A 154 -15.87 17.78 -76.67
CA GLU A 154 -15.25 16.44 -76.49
C GLU A 154 -14.13 16.42 -75.44
N LYS A 155 -13.34 17.51 -75.31
CA LYS A 155 -12.27 17.61 -74.29
C LYS A 155 -12.70 18.19 -72.93
N CYS A 156 -13.79 18.97 -72.91
CA CYS A 156 -14.34 19.56 -71.68
C CYS A 156 -15.09 18.59 -70.75
N PRO A 157 -15.86 17.59 -71.23
CA PRO A 157 -16.57 16.68 -70.33
C PRO A 157 -15.66 15.66 -69.65
N GLU A 158 -14.58 15.22 -70.28
CA GLU A 158 -13.59 14.33 -69.66
C GLU A 158 -12.92 14.99 -68.45
N LEU A 159 -12.42 16.22 -68.61
CA LEU A 159 -11.84 17.00 -67.50
C LEU A 159 -12.83 17.26 -66.37
N LYS A 160 -14.11 17.48 -66.70
CA LYS A 160 -15.18 17.67 -65.71
C LYS A 160 -15.47 16.37 -64.95
N GLN A 161 -15.52 15.23 -65.63
CA GLN A 161 -15.73 13.92 -65.03
C GLN A 161 -14.55 13.50 -64.14
N GLU A 162 -13.31 13.81 -64.55
CA GLU A 162 -12.11 13.60 -63.73
C GLU A 162 -12.13 14.46 -62.46
N MET A 163 -12.52 15.74 -62.58
CA MET A 163 -12.68 16.63 -61.42
C MET A 163 -13.79 16.14 -60.48
N GLU A 164 -14.94 15.69 -61.01
CA GLU A 164 -16.01 15.10 -60.20
C GLU A 164 -15.56 13.82 -59.47
N THR A 165 -14.71 13.01 -60.11
CA THR A 165 -14.10 11.81 -59.51
C THR A 165 -13.14 12.21 -58.38
N LEU A 166 -12.29 13.22 -58.59
CA LEU A 166 -11.38 13.74 -57.55
C LEU A 166 -12.12 14.36 -56.37
N LEU A 167 -13.19 15.12 -56.63
CA LEU A 167 -14.04 15.68 -55.59
C LEU A 167 -14.74 14.56 -54.79
N SER A 168 -15.20 13.51 -55.47
CA SER A 168 -15.78 12.33 -54.81
C SER A 168 -14.76 11.60 -53.95
N GLU A 169 -13.53 11.47 -54.42
CA GLU A 169 -12.41 10.88 -53.68
C GLU A 169 -12.00 11.73 -52.47
N ALA A 170 -11.95 13.06 -52.62
CA ALA A 170 -11.70 13.99 -51.51
C ALA A 170 -12.81 13.92 -50.45
N ILE A 171 -14.08 13.87 -50.86
CA ILE A 171 -15.22 13.69 -49.96
C ILE A 171 -15.14 12.35 -49.23
N ARG A 172 -14.76 11.27 -49.92
CA ARG A 172 -14.56 9.95 -49.32
C ARG A 172 -13.44 9.97 -48.29
N LEU A 173 -12.32 10.61 -48.60
CA LEU A 173 -11.18 10.78 -47.70
C LEU A 173 -11.57 11.56 -46.44
N ILE A 174 -12.29 12.68 -46.58
CA ILE A 174 -12.78 13.48 -45.46
C ILE A 174 -13.69 12.64 -44.55
N LYS A 175 -14.64 11.87 -45.13
CA LYS A 175 -15.53 10.98 -44.36
C LYS A 175 -14.76 9.91 -43.58
N SER A 176 -13.74 9.32 -44.20
CA SER A 176 -12.86 8.34 -43.54
C SER A 176 -12.11 8.98 -42.37
N LEU A 177 -11.51 10.15 -42.58
CA LEU A 177 -10.75 10.87 -41.55
C LEU A 177 -11.62 11.29 -40.37
N GLU A 178 -12.84 11.73 -40.63
CA GLU A 178 -13.79 12.10 -39.56
C GLU A 178 -14.20 10.87 -38.73
N THR A 179 -14.36 9.71 -39.39
CA THR A 179 -14.64 8.45 -38.70
C THR A 179 -13.45 8.01 -37.84
N ASP A 180 -12.24 8.01 -38.40
CA ASP A 180 -11.01 7.66 -37.67
C ASP A 180 -10.77 8.61 -36.48
N ARG A 181 -11.10 9.90 -36.63
CA ARG A 181 -11.05 10.89 -35.56
C ARG A 181 -12.04 10.56 -34.45
N ALA A 182 -13.31 10.29 -34.79
CA ALA A 182 -14.33 9.94 -33.81
C ALA A 182 -13.94 8.68 -33.01
N ASP A 183 -13.44 7.65 -33.70
CA ASP A 183 -12.97 6.41 -33.08
C ASP A 183 -11.78 6.66 -32.14
N ALA A 184 -10.82 7.50 -32.55
CA ALA A 184 -9.68 7.87 -31.73
C ALA A 184 -10.08 8.67 -30.47
N GLU A 185 -11.05 9.57 -30.60
CA GLU A 185 -11.60 10.34 -29.47
C GLU A 185 -12.34 9.41 -28.48
N GLU A 186 -13.12 8.45 -28.97
CA GLU A 186 -13.77 7.45 -28.12
C GLU A 186 -12.74 6.55 -27.41
N ALA A 187 -11.76 6.03 -28.14
CA ALA A 187 -10.69 5.21 -27.56
C ALA A 187 -9.93 5.98 -26.47
N LEU A 188 -9.65 7.26 -26.69
CA LEU A 188 -9.01 8.12 -25.69
C LEU A 188 -9.88 8.29 -24.44
N LYS A 189 -11.20 8.47 -24.60
CA LYS A 189 -12.16 8.56 -23.49
C LYS A 189 -12.18 7.26 -22.67
N GLN A 190 -12.15 6.11 -23.32
CA GLN A 190 -12.08 4.80 -22.66
C GLN A 190 -10.74 4.61 -21.92
N GLN A 191 -9.61 5.04 -22.48
CA GLN A 191 -8.33 4.98 -21.77
C GLN A 191 -8.30 5.91 -20.55
N ARG A 192 -8.89 7.11 -20.65
CA ARG A 192 -9.02 8.03 -19.52
C ARG A 192 -9.90 7.44 -18.40
N SER A 193 -11.04 6.84 -18.74
CA SER A 193 -11.90 6.21 -17.74
C SER A 193 -11.21 5.01 -17.09
N ARG A 194 -10.53 4.16 -17.87
CA ARG A 194 -9.72 3.05 -17.36
C ARG A 194 -8.59 3.53 -16.44
N LYS A 195 -7.87 4.59 -16.81
CA LYS A 195 -6.84 5.19 -15.96
C LYS A 195 -7.42 5.64 -14.62
N ASN A 196 -8.54 6.35 -14.64
CA ASN A 196 -9.19 6.81 -13.42
C ASN A 196 -9.61 5.63 -12.52
N MET A 197 -10.20 4.58 -13.10
CA MET A 197 -10.56 3.36 -12.39
C MET A 197 -9.35 2.69 -11.73
N ILE A 198 -8.24 2.58 -12.45
CA ILE A 198 -7.00 1.99 -11.92
C ILE A 198 -6.42 2.86 -10.81
N ASN A 199 -6.38 4.18 -11.00
CA ASN A 199 -5.90 5.11 -9.97
C ASN A 199 -6.72 4.99 -8.68
N MET A 200 -8.06 4.97 -8.77
CA MET A 200 -8.90 4.79 -7.58
C MET A 200 -8.64 3.47 -6.84
N LYS A 201 -8.33 2.39 -7.58
CA LYS A 201 -7.89 1.14 -6.96
C LYS A 201 -6.50 1.30 -6.32
N ILE A 202 -5.54 1.88 -7.00
CA ILE A 202 -4.20 2.11 -6.41
C ILE A 202 -4.33 2.92 -5.12
N ASP A 203 -5.14 3.98 -5.14
CA ASP A 203 -5.38 4.83 -3.98
C ASP A 203 -6.03 4.04 -2.83
N SER A 204 -7.07 3.25 -3.10
CA SER A 204 -7.73 2.46 -2.05
C SER A 204 -6.81 1.40 -1.43
N TRP A 205 -6.01 0.73 -2.26
CA TRP A 205 -5.02 -0.23 -1.78
C TRP A 205 -3.89 0.45 -1.01
N SER A 206 -3.51 1.67 -1.40
CA SER A 206 -2.50 2.44 -0.69
C SER A 206 -2.98 2.85 0.71
N VAL A 207 -4.23 3.30 0.84
CA VAL A 207 -4.83 3.64 2.15
C VAL A 207 -4.89 2.40 3.04
N TRP A 208 -5.39 1.28 2.49
CA TRP A 208 -5.47 0.05 3.26
C TRP A 208 -4.09 -0.41 3.76
N LYS A 209 -3.07 -0.37 2.90
CA LYS A 209 -1.71 -0.80 3.25
C LYS A 209 -1.00 0.16 4.22
N LEU A 210 -1.17 1.47 4.04
CA LEU A 210 -0.43 2.48 4.80
C LEU A 210 -1.11 2.86 6.13
N GLN A 211 -2.42 2.72 6.23
CA GLN A 211 -3.18 3.16 7.38
C GLN A 211 -3.91 2.00 8.08
N GLU A 212 -4.81 1.32 7.36
CA GLU A 212 -5.70 0.32 7.99
C GLU A 212 -4.93 -0.88 8.53
N LEU A 213 -4.00 -1.43 7.73
CA LEU A 213 -3.21 -2.59 8.14
C LEU A 213 -2.32 -2.28 9.35
N PRO A 214 -1.50 -1.21 9.39
CA PRO A 214 -0.74 -0.84 10.58
C PRO A 214 -1.63 -0.58 11.80
N LEU A 215 -2.78 0.07 11.62
CA LEU A 215 -3.71 0.35 12.72
C LEU A 215 -4.29 -0.93 13.31
N ALA A 216 -4.67 -1.89 12.47
CA ALA A 216 -5.15 -3.19 12.93
C ALA A 216 -4.06 -3.96 13.69
N VAL A 217 -2.85 -4.02 13.14
CA VAL A 217 -1.70 -4.66 13.79
C VAL A 217 -1.38 -4.00 15.13
N GLN A 218 -1.40 -2.67 15.20
CA GLN A 218 -1.16 -1.94 16.43
C GLN A 218 -2.23 -2.24 17.50
N LYS A 219 -3.51 -2.30 17.12
CA LYS A 219 -4.60 -2.66 18.05
C LYS A 219 -4.41 -4.06 18.64
N GLU A 220 -4.03 -5.04 17.82
CA GLU A 220 -3.75 -6.39 18.31
C GLU A 220 -2.55 -6.39 19.27
N HIS A 221 -1.47 -5.67 18.95
CA HIS A 221 -0.34 -5.55 19.86
C HIS A 221 -0.70 -4.86 21.18
N GLU A 222 -1.54 -3.82 21.16
CA GLU A 222 -2.03 -3.14 22.36
C GLU A 222 -2.94 -4.04 23.22
N ALA A 223 -3.77 -4.87 22.58
CA ALA A 223 -4.59 -5.87 23.26
C ALA A 223 -3.71 -6.95 23.93
N TYR A 224 -2.78 -7.55 23.18
CA TYR A 224 -1.84 -8.53 23.75
C TYR A 224 -0.99 -7.96 24.87
N LEU A 225 -0.54 -6.71 24.75
CA LEU A 225 0.23 -6.06 25.81
C LEU A 225 -0.59 -5.90 27.09
N SER A 226 -1.87 -5.55 26.94
CA SER A 226 -2.80 -5.41 28.07
C SER A 226 -3.02 -6.76 28.77
N ASP A 227 -3.25 -7.83 28.01
CA ASP A 227 -3.39 -9.20 28.55
C ASP A 227 -2.12 -9.65 29.28
N VAL A 228 -0.93 -9.39 28.71
CA VAL A 228 0.34 -9.75 29.34
C VAL A 228 0.52 -9.01 30.67
N ILE A 229 0.18 -7.72 30.74
CA ILE A 229 0.28 -6.93 31.97
C ILE A 229 -0.72 -7.46 33.02
N GLU A 230 -1.95 -7.79 32.64
CA GLU A 230 -2.95 -8.38 33.54
C GLU A 230 -2.48 -9.73 34.09
N LEU A 231 -1.95 -10.60 33.24
CA LEU A 231 -1.42 -11.89 33.65
C LEU A 231 -0.22 -11.73 34.59
N GLN A 232 0.69 -10.79 34.31
CA GLN A 232 1.80 -10.48 35.21
C GLN A 232 1.30 -10.01 36.57
N TRP A 233 0.27 -9.16 36.61
CA TRP A 233 -0.33 -8.72 37.86
C TRP A 233 -0.93 -9.88 38.66
N HIS A 234 -1.64 -10.80 38.01
CA HIS A 234 -2.17 -12.01 38.66
C HIS A 234 -1.07 -12.93 39.20
N LEU A 235 0.02 -13.11 38.46
CA LEU A 235 1.16 -13.91 38.91
C LEU A 235 1.81 -13.31 40.15
N GLU A 236 2.02 -11.99 40.14
CA GLU A 236 2.59 -11.26 41.28
C GLU A 236 1.68 -11.35 42.51
N ASP A 237 0.36 -11.19 42.36
CA ASP A 237 -0.59 -11.38 43.46
C ASP A 237 -0.52 -12.79 44.05
N LYS A 238 -0.45 -13.82 43.19
CA LYS A 238 -0.31 -15.21 43.64
C LYS A 238 1.02 -15.50 44.31
N ALA A 239 2.12 -14.92 43.82
CA ALA A 239 3.43 -15.02 44.45
C ALA A 239 3.43 -14.41 45.87
N ASN A 240 2.82 -13.23 46.02
CA ASN A 240 2.68 -12.57 47.31
C ASN A 240 1.80 -13.36 48.28
N GLN A 241 0.68 -13.93 47.81
CA GLN A 241 -0.16 -14.83 48.61
C GLN A 241 0.61 -16.07 49.07
N LEU A 242 1.39 -16.68 48.18
CA LEU A 242 2.20 -17.84 48.50
C LEU A 242 3.25 -17.53 49.58
N GLN A 243 3.98 -16.42 49.43
CA GLN A 243 4.96 -15.98 50.42
C GLN A 243 4.32 -15.75 51.80
N HIS A 244 3.13 -15.16 51.83
CA HIS A 244 2.38 -14.98 53.06
C HIS A 244 2.00 -16.33 53.72
N PHE A 245 1.49 -17.28 52.94
CA PHE A 245 1.16 -18.60 53.47
C PHE A 245 2.38 -19.41 53.91
N GLU A 246 3.50 -19.30 53.21
CA GLU A 246 4.77 -19.91 53.64
C GLU A 246 5.20 -19.36 55.00
N LYS A 247 5.14 -18.04 55.21
CA LYS A 247 5.44 -17.44 56.51
C LYS A 247 4.52 -17.96 57.61
N GLN A 248 3.21 -17.97 57.38
CA GLN A 248 2.25 -18.51 58.35
C GLN A 248 2.50 -19.99 58.66
N LYS A 249 2.83 -20.78 57.63
CA LYS A 249 3.19 -22.18 57.78
C LYS A 249 4.42 -22.33 58.69
N THR A 250 5.48 -21.54 58.48
CA THR A 250 6.68 -21.62 59.32
C THR A 250 6.40 -21.26 60.78
N GLU A 251 5.57 -20.24 61.04
CA GLU A 251 5.17 -19.86 62.41
C GLU A 251 4.36 -20.98 63.09
N LEU A 252 3.47 -21.65 62.35
CA LEU A 252 2.69 -22.78 62.85
C LEU A 252 3.56 -24.03 63.08
N GLU A 253 4.52 -24.30 62.20
CA GLU A 253 5.47 -25.40 62.36
C GLU A 253 6.34 -25.22 63.60
N GLU A 254 6.81 -23.99 63.87
CA GLU A 254 7.56 -23.67 65.10
C GLU A 254 6.69 -23.87 66.36
N ALA A 255 5.45 -23.37 66.35
CA ALA A 255 4.53 -23.55 67.46
C ALA A 255 4.18 -25.03 67.70
N ASN A 256 3.98 -25.80 66.62
CA ASN A 256 3.70 -27.22 66.70
C ASN A 256 4.92 -28.01 67.23
N ALA A 257 6.14 -27.66 66.81
CA ALA A 257 7.37 -28.25 67.35
C ALA A 257 7.51 -28.01 68.85
N LYS A 258 7.16 -26.80 69.33
CA LYS A 258 7.15 -26.48 70.76
C LYS A 258 6.12 -27.31 71.54
N ILE A 259 4.89 -27.42 71.02
CA ILE A 259 3.86 -28.25 71.63
C ILE A 259 4.28 -29.72 71.67
N GLN A 260 4.91 -30.21 70.60
CA GLN A 260 5.42 -31.58 70.57
C GLN A 260 6.50 -31.81 71.63
N ALA A 261 7.43 -30.86 71.81
CA ALA A 261 8.43 -30.94 72.88
C ALA A 261 7.80 -30.95 74.28
N ASP A 262 6.75 -30.14 74.50
CA ASP A 262 6.01 -30.12 75.76
C ASP A 262 5.26 -31.45 75.99
N ILE A 263 4.68 -32.04 74.94
CA ILE A 263 4.05 -33.36 74.99
C ILE A 263 5.07 -34.44 75.34
N ASP A 264 6.24 -34.42 74.69
CA ASP A 264 7.31 -35.39 74.93
C ASP A 264 7.83 -35.28 76.38
N TYR A 265 8.02 -34.06 76.88
CA TYR A 265 8.34 -33.80 78.29
C TYR A 265 7.29 -34.38 79.24
N MET A 266 6.00 -34.14 78.98
CA MET A 266 4.91 -34.67 79.80
C MET A 266 4.82 -36.19 79.74
N ASN A 267 5.11 -36.79 78.58
CA ASN A 267 5.17 -38.24 78.41
C ASN A 267 6.34 -38.89 79.17
N GLU A 268 7.50 -38.23 79.22
CA GLU A 268 8.67 -38.70 79.98
C GLU A 268 8.44 -38.59 81.50
N HIS A 269 7.86 -37.48 81.97
CA HIS A 269 7.73 -37.20 83.40
C HIS A 269 6.42 -37.69 84.03
N GLY A 270 5.36 -37.89 83.26
CA GLY A 270 4.08 -38.41 83.74
C GLY A 270 4.21 -39.73 84.51
N PRO A 271 4.84 -40.77 83.91
CA PRO A 271 5.05 -42.06 84.60
C PRO A 271 5.90 -41.95 85.87
N LEU A 272 6.86 -41.04 85.91
CA LEU A 272 7.71 -40.81 87.09
C LEU A 272 6.92 -40.21 88.25
N LEU A 273 6.05 -39.23 87.96
CA LEU A 273 5.14 -38.65 88.94
C LEU A 273 4.14 -39.69 89.46
N ASP A 274 3.54 -40.48 88.57
CA ASP A 274 2.64 -41.57 88.96
C ASP A 274 3.34 -42.60 89.85
N SER A 275 4.56 -42.99 89.51
CA SER A 275 5.37 -43.89 90.33
C SER A 275 5.64 -43.32 91.72
N LYS A 276 6.02 -42.03 91.81
CA LYS A 276 6.26 -41.36 93.09
C LYS A 276 4.99 -41.26 93.92
N GLN A 277 3.87 -40.86 93.33
CA GLN A 277 2.58 -40.76 94.01
C GLN A 277 2.15 -42.12 94.58
N ASN A 278 2.28 -43.19 93.78
CA ASN A 278 1.96 -44.54 94.21
C ASN A 278 2.81 -44.99 95.41
N GLN A 279 4.10 -44.65 95.42
CA GLN A 279 5.00 -44.92 96.53
C GLN A 279 4.56 -44.19 97.81
N GLU A 280 4.30 -42.89 97.73
CA GLU A 280 3.83 -42.09 98.86
C GLU A 280 2.51 -42.62 99.44
N LEU A 281 1.59 -43.05 98.57
CA LEU A 281 0.30 -43.61 98.95
C LEU A 281 0.47 -44.96 99.68
N GLN A 282 1.43 -45.79 99.25
CA GLN A 282 1.80 -47.01 99.97
C GLN A 282 2.41 -46.70 101.34
N ASP A 283 3.31 -45.71 101.42
CA ASP A 283 3.95 -45.31 102.68
C ASP A 283 2.93 -44.79 103.69
N LEU A 284 1.98 -43.96 103.24
CA LEU A 284 0.83 -43.51 104.03
C LEU A 284 0.00 -44.70 104.54
N LYS A 285 -0.38 -45.63 103.65
CA LYS A 285 -1.12 -46.85 104.05
C LYS A 285 -0.35 -47.65 105.11
N ASN A 286 0.97 -47.77 104.96
CA ASN A 286 1.83 -48.46 105.91
C ASN A 286 1.90 -47.75 107.26
N HIS A 287 2.01 -46.42 107.28
CA HIS A 287 1.94 -45.61 108.50
C HIS A 287 0.58 -45.76 109.22
N TYR A 288 -0.53 -45.71 108.49
CA TYR A 288 -1.86 -45.94 109.05
C TYR A 288 -2.01 -47.35 109.66
N LYS A 289 -1.51 -48.39 108.97
CA LYS A 289 -1.47 -49.76 109.51
C LYS A 289 -0.64 -49.85 110.80
N LYS A 290 0.55 -49.23 110.84
CA LYS A 290 1.39 -49.16 112.05
C LYS A 290 0.69 -48.44 113.20
N LYS A 291 0.02 -47.31 112.94
CA LYS A 291 -0.75 -46.55 113.95
C LYS A 291 -1.93 -47.37 114.50
N LYS A 292 -2.68 -48.08 113.65
CA LYS A 292 -3.74 -49.00 114.09
C LYS A 292 -3.21 -50.16 114.93
N LYS A 293 -2.05 -50.74 114.58
CA LYS A 293 -1.39 -51.78 115.39
C LYS A 293 -0.94 -51.24 116.76
N LYS A 294 -0.42 -50.01 116.83
CA LYS A 294 -0.04 -49.35 118.09
C LYS A 294 -1.23 -49.02 119.00
N LYS A 295 -2.44 -48.80 118.45
CA LYS A 295 -3.67 -48.56 119.22
C LYS A 295 -4.36 -49.84 119.72
N LYS A 296 -3.88 -51.04 119.31
CA LYS A 296 -4.44 -52.35 119.71
C LYS A 296 -3.58 -53.08 120.77
N LYS A 297 -2.48 -52.49 121.20
CA LYS A 297 -1.72 -52.85 122.41
C LYS A 297 -2.07 -51.86 123.50
#